data_AF-A0A9P6MF80-F1
#
_entry.id   AF-A0A9P6MF80-F1
#
_cell.length_a   1.000
_cell.length_b   1.000
_cell.length_c   1.000
_cell.angle_alpha   90.00
_cell.angle_beta   90.00
_cell.angle_gamma   90.00
#
_symmetry.space_group_name_H-M   'P 1'
#
loop_
_entity.id
_entity.type
_entity.pdbx_description
1 polymer ?
#
loop_
_entity_poly.entity_id
_entity_poly.type
_entity_poly.pdbx_seq_one_letter_code
_entity_poly.pdbx_strand_id
1 'polypeptide(L)'
;MFDDLMKNSFTSNSMPWRGLERDYAQPEYGLQKEFYDLLLSQIPPEKIHFGKKVLSIKHPTEGGVSINCSDNTAYSGDILVGADGAYSGVRQSLYRMLEDKSLLPDSDTQGFQIGYMTMVGTTDPLDQEKCLQAKGLGAVNALQDAIILANHLYDIAQSPTSENITRAFQKYKDGRYSRVQAQFKASKIMGRVLFGAYAHVTSDTYEQRSHQGCNL
;
A
#
# COMPACT_ATOMS: atom_id res chain seq x y z
N MET A 1 32.93 20.90 -24.60
CA MET A 1 33.07 19.50 -24.13
C MET A 1 31.97 19.05 -23.17
N PHE A 2 31.26 19.96 -22.48
CA PHE A 2 30.05 19.63 -21.69
C PHE A 2 28.72 19.85 -22.46
N ASP A 3 28.72 20.64 -23.54
CA ASP A 3 27.51 20.94 -24.32
C ASP A 3 27.20 19.97 -25.47
N ASP A 4 28.13 19.07 -25.83
CA ASP A 4 27.93 18.09 -26.91
C ASP A 4 27.31 16.76 -26.41
N LEU A 5 27.33 16.51 -25.10
CA LEU A 5 26.73 15.30 -24.51
C LEU A 5 25.22 15.44 -24.26
N MET A 6 24.67 16.64 -24.38
CA MET A 6 23.23 16.92 -24.16
C MET A 6 22.44 17.08 -25.46
N LYS A 7 23.10 17.08 -26.64
CA LYS A 7 22.44 17.26 -27.94
C LYS A 7 22.18 15.96 -28.71
N ASN A 8 22.76 14.84 -28.29
CA ASN A 8 22.65 13.55 -28.99
C ASN A 8 21.74 12.50 -28.31
N SER A 9 20.95 12.86 -27.29
CA SER A 9 20.19 11.88 -26.50
C SER A 9 18.67 12.06 -26.51
N PHE A 10 18.11 12.87 -27.41
CA PHE A 10 16.65 12.98 -27.57
C PHE A 10 16.24 13.23 -29.04
N THR A 11 16.35 12.19 -29.87
CA THR A 11 15.48 12.04 -31.06
C THR A 11 14.93 10.61 -31.05
N SER A 12 13.85 10.42 -30.30
CA SER A 12 13.05 9.21 -30.37
C SER A 12 12.33 9.16 -31.71
N ASN A 13 12.85 8.43 -32.68
CA ASN A 13 12.04 7.92 -33.81
C ASN A 13 12.63 6.71 -34.55
N SER A 14 13.62 6.01 -33.99
CA SER A 14 14.18 4.82 -34.63
C SER A 14 14.37 3.61 -33.71
N MET A 15 13.81 3.62 -32.49
CA MET A 15 13.69 2.37 -31.75
C MET A 15 12.53 1.56 -32.34
N PRO A 16 12.77 0.36 -32.90
CA PRO A 16 11.70 -0.49 -33.38
C PRO A 16 11.01 -1.10 -32.17
N TRP A 17 9.95 -0.44 -31.70
CA TRP A 17 9.11 -0.91 -30.59
C TRP A 17 8.48 -2.30 -30.84
N ARG A 18 8.50 -2.83 -32.07
CA ARG A 18 7.89 -4.11 -32.47
C ARG A 18 8.69 -5.39 -32.16
N GLY A 19 9.76 -5.32 -31.37
CA GLY A 19 10.60 -6.48 -31.05
C GLY A 19 10.86 -6.73 -29.57
N LEU A 20 10.74 -5.71 -28.72
CA LEU A 20 11.09 -5.80 -27.29
C LEU A 20 9.97 -6.39 -26.43
N GLU A 21 8.73 -6.44 -26.92
CA GLU A 21 7.59 -7.05 -26.21
C GLU A 21 7.70 -8.57 -26.08
N ARG A 22 8.47 -9.25 -26.96
CA ARG A 22 8.65 -10.71 -26.86
C ARG A 22 9.79 -11.13 -25.94
N ASP A 23 10.82 -10.31 -25.80
CA ASP A 23 12.00 -10.65 -24.99
C ASP A 23 11.90 -10.13 -23.54
N TYR A 24 11.00 -9.17 -23.29
CA TYR A 24 10.69 -8.63 -21.95
C TYR A 24 9.26 -8.95 -21.46
N ALA A 25 8.53 -9.84 -22.15
CA ALA A 25 7.39 -10.52 -21.55
C ALA A 25 7.90 -11.48 -20.47
N GLN A 26 8.37 -10.91 -19.37
CA GLN A 26 8.83 -11.65 -18.22
C GLN A 26 7.63 -12.34 -17.55
N PRO A 27 7.84 -13.51 -16.92
CA PRO A 27 6.84 -14.22 -16.11
C PRO A 27 6.53 -13.48 -14.79
N GLU A 28 6.50 -12.15 -14.79
CA GLU A 28 6.42 -11.29 -13.59
C GLU A 28 5.09 -11.43 -12.83
N TYR A 29 4.06 -12.00 -13.45
CA TYR A 29 2.77 -12.27 -12.79
C TYR A 29 2.76 -13.54 -11.91
N GLY A 30 3.78 -14.40 -11.99
CA GLY A 30 3.90 -15.60 -11.13
C GLY A 30 4.44 -15.31 -9.73
N LEU A 31 5.36 -14.35 -9.62
CA LEU A 31 6.11 -14.06 -8.40
C LEU A 31 5.23 -13.61 -7.22
N GLN A 32 4.14 -12.89 -7.45
CA GLN A 32 3.28 -12.40 -6.37
C GLN A 32 2.52 -13.55 -5.70
N LYS A 33 1.93 -14.45 -6.50
CA LYS A 33 1.22 -15.62 -5.99
C LYS A 33 2.19 -16.59 -5.34
N GLU A 34 3.33 -16.86 -5.97
CA GLU A 34 4.38 -17.73 -5.42
C GLU A 34 4.94 -17.19 -4.10
N PHE A 35 5.16 -15.86 -4.00
CA PHE A 35 5.62 -15.23 -2.76
C PHE A 35 4.55 -15.30 -1.66
N TYR A 36 3.28 -15.05 -1.99
CA TYR A 36 2.18 -15.20 -1.05
C TYR A 36 2.07 -16.65 -0.55
N ASP A 37 2.09 -17.62 -1.46
CA ASP A 37 2.01 -19.05 -1.14
C ASP A 37 3.20 -19.48 -0.27
N LEU A 38 4.41 -18.95 -0.56
CA LEU A 38 5.60 -19.19 0.25
C LEU A 38 5.41 -18.66 1.68
N LEU A 39 4.96 -17.42 1.85
CA LEU A 39 4.71 -16.85 3.19
C LEU A 39 3.62 -17.64 3.93
N LEU A 40 2.55 -18.00 3.23
CA LEU A 40 1.45 -18.79 3.79
C LEU A 40 1.93 -20.16 4.26
N SER A 41 2.84 -20.81 3.52
CA SER A 41 3.41 -22.11 3.86
C SER A 41 4.22 -22.12 5.16
N GLN A 42 4.71 -20.96 5.62
CA GLN A 42 5.48 -20.83 6.86
C GLN A 42 4.61 -20.68 8.11
N ILE A 43 3.30 -20.51 7.95
CA ILE A 43 2.37 -20.27 9.05
C ILE A 43 1.55 -21.54 9.30
N PRO A 44 1.47 -22.03 10.55
CA PRO A 44 0.62 -23.16 10.89
C PRO A 44 -0.84 -22.88 10.49
N PRO A 45 -1.50 -23.76 9.70
CA PRO A 45 -2.83 -23.50 9.15
C PRO A 45 -3.89 -23.16 10.20
N GLU A 46 -3.79 -23.73 11.41
CA GLU A 46 -4.69 -23.48 12.52
C GLU A 46 -4.66 -22.04 13.05
N LYS A 47 -3.61 -21.27 12.75
CA LYS A 47 -3.49 -19.85 13.09
C LYS A 47 -4.18 -18.93 12.07
N ILE A 48 -4.67 -19.49 10.96
CA ILE A 48 -5.27 -18.73 9.86
C ILE A 48 -6.75 -19.05 9.79
N HIS A 49 -7.56 -18.01 9.93
CA HIS A 49 -9.01 -18.13 9.86
C HIS A 49 -9.53 -17.29 8.69
N PHE A 50 -9.88 -17.97 7.59
CA PHE A 50 -10.50 -17.34 6.41
C PHE A 50 -11.99 -17.05 6.65
N GLY A 51 -12.58 -16.19 5.82
CA GLY A 51 -13.99 -15.80 5.94
C GLY A 51 -14.30 -14.91 7.16
N LYS A 52 -13.26 -14.42 7.85
CA LYS A 52 -13.38 -13.58 9.05
C LYS A 52 -13.22 -12.10 8.69
N LYS A 53 -14.32 -11.39 8.46
CA LYS A 53 -14.29 -9.93 8.36
C LYS A 53 -14.56 -9.31 9.73
N VAL A 54 -13.65 -8.50 10.24
CA VAL A 54 -13.85 -7.76 11.51
C VAL A 54 -14.94 -6.71 11.33
N LEU A 55 -15.94 -6.72 12.22
CA LEU A 55 -17.08 -5.80 12.21
C LEU A 55 -17.03 -4.77 13.32
N SER A 56 -16.59 -5.18 14.52
CA SER A 56 -16.49 -4.29 15.67
C SER A 56 -15.32 -4.68 16.56
N ILE A 57 -14.80 -3.68 17.27
CA ILE A 57 -13.67 -3.77 18.17
C ILE A 57 -14.11 -3.19 19.51
N LYS A 58 -13.82 -3.90 20.59
CA LYS A 58 -14.08 -3.48 21.97
C LYS A 58 -12.76 -3.41 22.73
N HIS A 59 -12.64 -2.36 23.55
CA HIS A 59 -11.54 -2.17 24.49
C HIS A 59 -12.11 -2.20 25.92
N PRO A 60 -12.22 -3.39 26.54
CA PRO A 60 -12.57 -3.52 27.95
C PRO A 60 -11.63 -2.68 28.84
N THR A 61 -12.16 -2.19 29.97
CA THR A 61 -11.39 -1.40 30.95
C THR A 61 -10.27 -2.22 31.60
N GLU A 62 -10.47 -3.53 31.71
CA GLU A 62 -9.46 -4.50 32.14
C GLU A 62 -9.37 -5.63 31.11
N GLY A 63 -8.16 -5.97 30.69
CA GLY A 63 -7.90 -7.01 29.69
C GLY A 63 -7.49 -6.47 28.31
N GLY A 64 -7.31 -7.40 27.38
CA GLY A 64 -6.92 -7.12 25.99
C GLY A 64 -8.07 -6.63 25.11
N VAL A 65 -7.85 -6.57 23.81
CA VAL A 65 -8.83 -6.21 22.79
C VAL A 65 -9.71 -7.40 22.43
N SER A 66 -11.00 -7.13 22.17
CA SER A 66 -11.94 -8.13 21.66
C SER A 66 -12.55 -7.68 20.33
N ILE A 67 -12.66 -8.61 19.39
CA ILE A 67 -13.19 -8.37 18.05
C ILE A 67 -14.37 -9.30 17.75
N ASN A 68 -15.33 -8.79 16.99
CA ASN A 68 -16.42 -9.59 16.44
C ASN A 68 -16.29 -9.67 14.92
N CYS A 69 -16.51 -10.86 14.37
CA CYS A 69 -16.41 -11.16 12.95
C CYS A 69 -17.78 -11.30 12.28
N SER A 70 -17.79 -11.23 10.95
CA SER A 70 -19.00 -11.30 10.10
C SER A 70 -19.79 -12.59 10.19
N ASP A 71 -19.16 -13.67 10.64
CA ASP A 71 -19.78 -14.97 10.86
C ASP A 71 -20.25 -15.17 12.30
N ASN A 72 -20.38 -14.08 13.07
CA ASN A 72 -20.74 -14.04 14.48
C ASN A 72 -19.71 -14.68 15.42
N THR A 73 -18.52 -15.06 14.93
CA THR A 73 -17.43 -15.48 15.82
C THR A 73 -16.78 -14.28 16.50
N ALA A 74 -16.19 -14.51 17.66
CA ALA A 74 -15.49 -13.48 18.43
C ALA A 74 -14.12 -13.99 18.86
N TYR A 75 -13.16 -13.08 18.93
CA TYR A 75 -11.80 -13.36 19.35
C TYR A 75 -11.35 -12.31 20.38
N SER A 76 -10.48 -12.73 21.28
CA SER A 76 -9.86 -11.86 22.27
C SER A 76 -8.36 -12.06 22.26
N GLY A 77 -7.60 -10.99 22.49
CA GLY A 77 -6.15 -11.05 22.59
C GLY A 77 -5.58 -9.77 23.18
N ASP A 78 -4.30 -9.76 23.54
CA ASP A 78 -3.67 -8.60 24.17
C ASP A 78 -3.47 -7.43 23.18
N ILE A 79 -3.29 -7.76 21.90
CA ILE A 79 -3.01 -6.79 20.82
C ILE A 79 -3.90 -7.05 19.60
N LEU A 80 -4.20 -5.98 18.87
CA LEU A 80 -4.83 -6.03 17.55
C LEU A 80 -3.97 -5.23 16.57
N VAL A 81 -3.56 -5.86 15.47
CA VAL A 81 -2.83 -5.22 14.38
C VAL A 81 -3.73 -5.17 13.16
N GLY A 82 -4.04 -3.96 12.69
CA GLY A 82 -4.84 -3.74 11.48
C GLY A 82 -3.98 -3.90 10.22
N ALA A 83 -4.04 -5.07 9.59
CA ALA A 83 -3.42 -5.37 8.30
C ALA A 83 -4.46 -5.57 7.18
N ASP A 84 -5.62 -4.90 7.30
CA ASP A 84 -6.82 -5.05 6.48
C ASP A 84 -6.93 -4.03 5.32
N GLY A 85 -5.78 -3.52 4.88
CA GLY A 85 -5.62 -2.78 3.62
C GLY A 85 -6.16 -1.34 3.61
N ALA A 86 -6.31 -0.79 2.40
CA ALA A 86 -6.63 0.63 2.20
C ALA A 86 -7.98 1.03 2.81
N TYR A 87 -8.95 0.12 2.87
CA TYR A 87 -10.29 0.33 3.42
C TYR A 87 -10.45 -0.17 4.85
N SER A 88 -9.34 -0.27 5.59
CA SER A 88 -9.25 -0.81 6.95
C SER A 88 -10.44 -0.43 7.85
N GLY A 89 -11.19 -1.44 8.29
CA GLY A 89 -12.22 -1.29 9.31
C GLY A 89 -11.59 -1.09 10.69
N VAL A 90 -10.41 -1.67 10.93
CA VAL A 90 -9.65 -1.46 12.18
C VAL A 90 -9.29 0.01 12.36
N ARG A 91 -8.74 0.66 11.31
CA ARG A 91 -8.41 2.09 11.33
C ARG A 91 -9.64 2.97 11.55
N GLN A 92 -10.74 2.69 10.85
CA GLN A 92 -11.97 3.46 10.99
C GLN A 92 -12.54 3.36 12.41
N SER A 93 -12.49 2.18 13.03
CA SER A 93 -12.90 2.00 14.43
C SER A 93 -12.01 2.80 15.37
N LEU A 94 -10.69 2.79 15.16
CA LEU A 94 -9.75 3.58 15.94
C LEU A 94 -10.06 5.08 15.85
N TYR A 95 -10.34 5.58 14.64
CA TYR A 95 -10.66 6.99 14.44
C TYR A 95 -11.94 7.41 15.16
N ARG A 96 -13.01 6.61 15.09
CA ARG A 96 -14.25 6.88 15.84
C ARG A 96 -13.99 6.97 17.35
N MET A 97 -13.22 6.04 17.90
CA MET A 97 -12.88 6.06 19.32
C MET A 97 -12.03 7.28 19.74
N LEU A 98 -11.15 7.75 18.85
CA LEU A 98 -10.35 8.94 19.10
C LEU A 98 -11.20 10.21 18.97
N GLU A 99 -12.14 10.23 18.03
CA GLU A 99 -13.11 11.32 17.85
C GLU A 99 -14.02 11.46 19.07
N ASP A 100 -14.55 10.36 19.60
CA ASP A 100 -15.34 10.34 20.84
C ASP A 100 -14.57 10.89 22.05
N LYS A 101 -13.24 10.78 22.02
CA LYS A 101 -12.32 11.30 23.06
C LYS A 101 -11.75 12.68 22.74
N SER A 102 -12.11 13.29 21.61
CA SER A 102 -11.52 14.53 21.10
C SER A 102 -10.00 14.49 20.94
N LEU A 103 -9.44 13.32 20.59
CA LEU A 103 -8.02 13.07 20.39
C LEU A 103 -7.64 12.81 18.92
N LEU A 104 -8.60 12.82 18.00
CA LEU A 104 -8.33 12.60 16.58
C LEU A 104 -7.67 13.86 15.97
N PRO A 105 -6.48 13.77 15.36
CA PRO A 105 -5.86 14.92 14.71
C PRO A 105 -6.61 15.36 13.46
N ASP A 106 -6.65 16.67 13.18
CA ASP A 106 -7.28 17.22 11.97
C ASP A 106 -6.68 16.68 10.66
N SER A 107 -5.40 16.24 10.68
CA SER A 107 -4.78 15.62 9.50
C SER A 107 -5.45 14.31 9.09
N ASP A 108 -6.09 13.63 10.05
CA ASP A 108 -6.64 12.28 9.90
C ASP A 108 -8.16 12.29 9.64
N THR A 109 -8.80 13.46 9.68
CA THR A 109 -10.22 13.64 9.31
C THR A 109 -10.42 13.72 7.79
N GLN A 110 -9.34 13.94 7.03
CA GLN A 110 -9.41 14.03 5.57
C GLN A 110 -9.72 12.65 4.97
N GLY A 111 -10.74 12.61 4.11
CA GLY A 111 -11.09 11.40 3.37
C GLY A 111 -9.89 10.83 2.61
N PHE A 112 -9.72 9.51 2.65
CA PHE A 112 -8.64 8.84 1.95
C PHE A 112 -8.79 9.06 0.44
N GLN A 113 -7.98 9.94 -0.13
CA GLN A 113 -7.83 10.04 -1.57
C GLN A 113 -6.90 8.92 -2.02
N ILE A 114 -7.44 7.95 -2.77
CA ILE A 114 -6.64 6.96 -3.48
C ILE A 114 -5.75 7.74 -4.45
N GLY A 115 -4.50 7.96 -4.05
CA GLY A 115 -3.47 8.46 -4.94
C GLY A 115 -3.09 7.38 -5.93
N TYR A 116 -2.76 7.79 -7.16
CA TYR A 116 -2.45 6.93 -8.31
C TYR A 116 -1.23 5.98 -8.16
N MET A 117 -0.75 5.63 -6.96
CA MET A 117 0.52 4.90 -6.86
C MET A 117 0.82 4.12 -5.57
N THR A 118 -0.21 3.65 -4.85
CA THR A 118 0.00 2.71 -3.72
C THR A 118 -0.99 1.54 -3.76
N MET A 119 -1.22 0.99 -4.96
CA MET A 119 -1.95 -0.27 -5.11
C MET A 119 -0.96 -1.37 -5.47
N VAL A 120 -0.59 -2.17 -4.47
CA VAL A 120 -0.08 -3.52 -4.66
C VAL A 120 -0.90 -4.41 -3.73
N GLY A 121 -1.42 -5.52 -4.25
CA GLY A 121 -2.33 -6.42 -3.50
C GLY A 121 -3.78 -6.47 -4.00
N THR A 122 -4.05 -6.29 -5.30
CA THR A 122 -5.34 -6.75 -5.86
C THR A 122 -5.32 -8.26 -5.98
N THR A 123 -6.37 -8.92 -5.51
CA THR A 123 -6.57 -10.37 -5.66
C THR A 123 -7.03 -10.78 -7.06
N ASP A 124 -7.45 -9.81 -7.88
CA ASP A 124 -7.84 -10.05 -9.27
C ASP A 124 -6.68 -9.74 -10.24
N PRO A 125 -6.55 -10.48 -11.35
CA PRO A 125 -5.58 -10.17 -12.40
C PRO A 125 -5.84 -8.75 -12.92
N LEU A 126 -4.85 -7.87 -12.76
CA LEU A 126 -4.89 -6.53 -13.35
C LEU A 126 -4.39 -6.59 -14.79
N ASP A 127 -5.05 -5.80 -15.63
CA ASP A 127 -4.65 -5.58 -17.03
C ASP A 127 -3.20 -5.05 -17.11
N GLN A 128 -2.42 -5.61 -18.03
CA GLN A 128 -0.94 -5.52 -18.06
C GLN A 128 -0.43 -4.08 -18.15
N GLU A 129 -1.19 -3.20 -18.82
CA GLU A 129 -0.86 -1.78 -19.00
C GLU A 129 -1.05 -0.95 -17.71
N LYS A 130 -1.95 -1.36 -16.80
CA LYS A 130 -2.23 -0.66 -15.54
C LYS A 130 -1.24 -1.02 -14.43
N CYS A 131 -0.62 -2.20 -14.49
CA CYS A 131 0.27 -2.72 -13.45
C CYS A 131 1.70 -2.13 -13.52
N LEU A 132 2.17 -1.78 -14.72
CA LEU A 132 3.58 -1.47 -14.97
C LEU A 132 4.04 -0.06 -14.56
N GLN A 133 3.15 0.84 -14.14
CA GLN A 133 3.51 2.26 -13.96
C GLN A 133 3.42 2.80 -12.51
N ALA A 134 3.28 1.93 -11.51
CA ALA A 134 3.35 2.34 -10.12
C ALA A 134 4.66 1.86 -9.48
N LYS A 135 5.50 2.79 -8.99
CA LYS A 135 6.61 2.45 -8.08
C LYS A 135 6.04 1.82 -6.81
N GLY A 136 5.89 0.49 -6.80
CA GLY A 136 5.16 -0.33 -5.82
C GLY A 136 5.84 -0.49 -4.47
N LEU A 137 6.11 0.63 -3.78
CA LEU A 137 6.73 0.60 -2.43
C LEU A 137 5.77 0.23 -1.30
N GLY A 138 4.46 0.08 -1.57
CA GLY A 138 3.46 -0.24 -0.55
C GLY A 138 3.73 -1.59 0.13
N ALA A 139 3.96 -2.64 -0.65
CA ALA A 139 4.25 -3.99 -0.13
C ALA A 139 5.60 -4.04 0.61
N VAL A 140 6.61 -3.33 0.10
CA VAL A 140 7.92 -3.23 0.75
C VAL A 140 7.80 -2.55 2.12
N ASN A 141 7.01 -1.48 2.21
CA ASN A 141 6.73 -0.83 3.49
C ASN A 141 5.97 -1.75 4.45
N ALA A 142 4.97 -2.49 3.97
CA ALA A 142 4.25 -3.46 4.80
C ALA A 142 5.17 -4.55 5.35
N LEU A 143 6.11 -5.07 4.56
CA LEU A 143 7.12 -6.02 5.02
C LEU A 143 8.05 -5.40 6.08
N GLN A 144 8.51 -4.16 5.86
CA GLN A 144 9.31 -3.44 6.86
C GLN A 144 8.54 -3.23 8.17
N ASP A 145 7.27 -2.86 8.08
CA ASP A 145 6.41 -2.64 9.24
C ASP A 145 6.22 -3.93 10.03
N ALA A 146 5.96 -5.06 9.34
CA ALA A 146 5.85 -6.37 9.96
C ALA A 146 7.13 -6.79 10.71
N ILE A 147 8.29 -6.64 10.09
CA ILE A 147 9.59 -7.01 10.69
C ILE A 147 9.88 -6.13 11.92
N ILE A 148 9.73 -4.82 11.80
CA ILE A 148 10.09 -3.88 12.86
C ILE A 148 9.14 -4.03 14.05
N LEU A 149 7.83 -4.18 13.80
CA LEU A 149 6.87 -4.44 14.86
C LEU A 149 7.14 -5.79 15.53
N ALA A 150 7.41 -6.85 14.76
CA ALA A 150 7.73 -8.17 15.31
C ALA A 150 8.95 -8.13 16.24
N ASN A 151 10.02 -7.41 15.86
CA ASN A 151 11.20 -7.24 16.70
C ASN A 151 10.87 -6.55 18.04
N HIS A 152 10.11 -5.46 18.01
CA HIS A 152 9.69 -4.76 19.23
C HIS A 152 8.80 -5.62 20.13
N LEU A 153 7.93 -6.46 19.55
CA LEU A 153 7.11 -7.39 20.30
C LEU A 153 7.93 -8.56 20.88
N TYR A 154 8.94 -9.03 20.14
CA TYR A 154 9.85 -10.09 20.58
C TYR A 154 10.63 -9.66 21.82
N ASP A 155 11.12 -8.42 21.86
CA ASP A 155 11.86 -7.85 23.00
C ASP A 155 11.05 -7.87 24.31
N ILE A 156 9.72 -7.81 24.22
CA ILE A 156 8.83 -7.77 25.38
C ILE A 156 8.11 -9.11 25.64
N ALA A 157 8.35 -10.14 24.84
CA ALA A 157 7.57 -11.37 24.85
C ALA A 157 7.56 -12.10 26.21
N GLN A 158 8.62 -11.95 27.01
CA GLN A 158 8.70 -12.54 28.37
C GLN A 158 7.99 -11.70 29.44
N SER A 159 7.62 -10.45 29.14
CA SER A 159 6.90 -9.54 30.05
C SER A 159 5.90 -8.65 29.31
N PRO A 160 4.84 -9.23 28.71
CA PRO A 160 3.91 -8.52 27.84
C PRO A 160 2.86 -7.73 28.65
N THR A 161 3.31 -6.80 29.50
CA THR A 161 2.42 -5.90 30.23
C THR A 161 1.82 -4.85 29.29
N SER A 162 0.66 -4.31 29.63
CA SER A 162 0.02 -3.22 28.86
C SER A 162 0.97 -2.02 28.65
N GLU A 163 1.80 -1.71 29.65
CA GLU A 163 2.82 -0.66 29.57
C GLU A 163 3.92 -1.00 28.55
N ASN A 164 4.45 -2.23 28.60
CA ASN A 164 5.50 -2.68 27.66
C ASN A 164 4.97 -2.77 26.23
N ILE A 165 3.74 -3.27 26.05
CA ILE A 165 3.05 -3.30 24.76
C ILE A 165 2.88 -1.88 24.21
N THR A 166 2.35 -0.96 25.02
CA THR A 166 2.17 0.45 24.62
C THR A 166 3.50 1.07 24.20
N ARG A 167 4.57 0.82 24.96
CA ARG A 167 5.92 1.30 24.65
C ARG A 167 6.47 0.70 23.35
N ALA A 168 6.23 -0.57 23.08
CA ALA A 168 6.65 -1.23 21.85
C ALA A 168 5.97 -0.62 20.61
N PHE A 169 4.65 -0.39 20.67
CA PHE A 169 3.91 0.29 19.61
C PHE A 169 4.36 1.74 19.42
N GLN A 170 4.69 2.44 20.50
CA GLN A 170 5.23 3.79 20.42
C GLN A 170 6.60 3.81 19.72
N LYS A 171 7.53 2.91 20.09
CA LYS A 171 8.83 2.76 19.42
C LYS A 171 8.70 2.45 17.92
N TYR A 172 7.79 1.54 17.58
CA TYR A 172 7.44 1.23 16.18
C TYR A 172 6.99 2.50 15.43
N LYS A 173 6.03 3.24 16.00
CA LYS A 173 5.49 4.46 15.40
C LYS A 173 6.58 5.51 15.22
N ASP A 174 7.40 5.75 16.24
CA ASP A 174 8.46 6.77 16.21
C ASP A 174 9.52 6.44 15.14
N GLY A 175 9.87 5.16 14.98
CA GLY A 175 10.84 4.71 13.99
C GLY A 175 10.34 4.72 12.54
N ARG A 176 9.01 4.67 12.31
CA ARG A 176 8.43 4.47 10.97
C ARG A 176 7.62 5.63 10.43
N TYR A 177 6.88 6.31 11.29
CA TYR A 177 5.82 7.23 10.88
C TYR A 177 6.34 8.34 9.94
N SER A 178 7.45 9.00 10.30
CA SER A 178 8.03 10.09 9.49
C SER A 178 8.44 9.63 8.09
N ARG A 179 9.12 8.48 8.00
CA ARG A 179 9.60 7.90 6.74
C ARG A 179 8.45 7.47 5.84
N VAL A 180 7.47 6.76 6.39
CA VAL A 180 6.29 6.29 5.63
C VAL A 180 5.48 7.48 5.13
N GLN A 181 5.28 8.50 5.97
CA GLN A 181 4.57 9.71 5.57
C GLN A 181 5.31 10.47 4.46
N ALA A 182 6.64 10.59 4.54
CA ALA A 182 7.45 11.22 3.51
C ALA A 182 7.35 10.47 2.17
N GLN A 183 7.42 9.13 2.21
CA GLN A 183 7.27 8.29 1.02
C GLN A 183 5.86 8.38 0.42
N PHE A 184 4.81 8.40 1.24
CA PHE A 184 3.44 8.58 0.78
C PHE A 184 3.27 9.94 0.08
N LYS A 185 3.77 11.03 0.68
CA LYS A 185 3.76 12.38 0.08
C LYS A 185 4.51 12.41 -1.25
N ALA A 186 5.71 11.82 -1.29
CA ALA A 186 6.52 11.72 -2.51
C ALA A 186 5.81 10.92 -3.62
N SER A 187 5.15 9.79 -3.28
CA SER A 187 4.34 9.03 -4.23
C SER A 187 3.16 9.82 -4.77
N LYS A 188 2.48 10.62 -3.94
CA LYS A 188 1.38 11.47 -4.39
C LYS A 188 1.86 12.54 -5.39
N ILE A 189 3.02 13.13 -5.15
CA ILE A 189 3.65 14.11 -6.07
C ILE A 189 4.06 13.42 -7.37
N MET A 190 4.77 12.29 -7.28
CA MET A 190 5.23 11.55 -8.45
C MET A 190 4.06 11.08 -9.34
N GLY A 191 2.98 10.58 -8.74
CA GLY A 191 1.77 10.21 -9.49
C GLY A 191 1.17 11.39 -10.24
N ARG A 192 1.15 12.59 -9.63
CA ARG A 192 0.71 13.81 -10.33
C ARG A 192 1.64 14.20 -11.47
N VAL A 193 2.95 14.06 -11.31
CA VAL A 193 3.92 14.38 -12.37
C VAL A 193 3.78 13.43 -13.54
N LEU A 194 3.78 12.12 -13.29
CA LEU A 194 3.70 11.10 -14.35
C LEU A 194 2.36 11.17 -15.07
N PHE A 195 1.24 11.16 -14.35
CA PHE A 195 -0.08 11.08 -14.97
C PHE A 195 -0.70 12.44 -15.32
N GLY A 196 -0.31 13.52 -14.63
CA GLY A 196 -0.72 14.88 -14.96
C GLY A 196 -0.01 15.42 -16.21
N ALA A 197 1.26 15.05 -16.44
CA ALA A 197 1.93 15.32 -17.72
C ALA A 197 1.34 14.48 -18.86
N TYR A 198 0.96 13.23 -18.59
CA TYR A 198 0.29 12.36 -19.57
C TYR A 198 -1.02 12.96 -20.08
N ALA A 199 -1.85 13.53 -19.20
CA ALA A 199 -3.11 14.17 -19.60
C ALA A 199 -2.89 15.32 -20.60
N HIS A 200 -1.85 16.15 -20.39
CA HIS A 200 -1.49 17.23 -21.30
C HIS A 200 -0.92 16.73 -22.65
N VAL A 201 -0.13 15.66 -22.64
CA VAL A 201 0.41 15.09 -23.90
C VAL A 201 -0.70 14.41 -24.72
N THR A 202 -1.67 13.78 -24.07
CA THR A 202 -2.77 13.12 -24.78
C THR A 202 -3.79 14.09 -25.38
N SER A 203 -4.07 15.23 -24.74
CA SER A 203 -4.93 16.26 -25.34
C SER A 203 -4.32 16.86 -26.61
N ASP A 204 -3.01 17.12 -26.59
CA ASP A 204 -2.30 17.69 -27.74
C ASP A 204 -2.24 16.70 -28.92
N THR A 205 -2.12 15.40 -28.65
CA THR A 205 -2.16 14.36 -29.70
C THR A 205 -3.57 14.08 -30.25
N TYR A 206 -4.63 14.34 -29.49
CA TYR A 206 -6.01 14.20 -29.96
C TYR A 206 -6.41 15.38 -30.88
N GLU A 207 -6.01 16.60 -30.54
CA GLU A 207 -6.21 17.79 -31.40
C GLU A 207 -5.36 17.76 -32.68
N GLN A 208 -4.17 17.14 -32.65
CA GLN A 208 -3.36 17.01 -33.87
C GLN A 208 -3.84 15.91 -34.83
N ARG A 209 -4.55 14.88 -34.34
CA ARG A 209 -5.13 13.82 -35.19
C ARG A 209 -6.47 14.20 -35.84
N SER A 210 -7.24 15.12 -35.27
CA SER A 210 -8.51 15.59 -35.85
C SER A 210 -8.32 16.50 -37.08
N HIS A 211 -7.10 16.97 -37.34
CA HIS A 211 -6.78 17.85 -38.48
C HIS A 211 -6.12 17.15 -39.68
N GLN A 212 -5.84 15.84 -39.60
CA GLN A 212 -5.35 15.06 -40.74
C GLN A 212 -6.23 13.84 -41.01
N GLY A 213 -7.27 14.04 -41.84
CA GLY A 213 -7.89 12.96 -42.61
C GLY A 213 -9.39 12.77 -42.43
N CYS A 214 -10.18 13.52 -43.19
CA CYS A 214 -11.30 12.96 -43.97
C CYS A 214 -11.82 14.05 -44.93
N ASN A 215 -11.23 14.13 -46.12
CA ASN A 215 -11.91 14.74 -47.27
C ASN A 215 -12.76 13.63 -47.91
N LEU A 216 -14.07 13.84 -47.91
CA LEU A 216 -15.05 13.10 -48.70
C LEU A 216 -14.83 13.34 -50.20
#